data_AF-A0A7S1H1J2-F1
#
_entry.id   AF-A0A7S1H1J2-F1
#
_cell.length_a   1.000
_cell.length_b   1.000
_cell.length_c   1.000
_cell.angle_alpha   90.00
_cell.angle_beta   90.00
_cell.angle_gamma   90.00
#
_symmetry.space_group_name_H-M   'P 1'
#
loop_
_entity.id
_entity.type
_entity.pdbx_description
1 polymer ?
#
loop_
_entity_poly.entity_id
_entity_poly.type
_entity_poly.pdbx_seq_one_letter_code
_entity_poly.pdbx_strand_id
1 'polypeptide(L)'
;RTLQRVFSYDNPFVTKTAPSNMLHTGGEVVTITGFNFGASDHNPRSARLGDTSCTDTVWTSDTSMSCKAQPGNSDLLNTVVSVALVQHRRLAFSYNNPTVHSLSPSNGPASGNLVITLNGESFGPFELTPQVRIGGTLCPKTTWVSDKQVTCK
;
A
#
# COMPACT_ATOMS: atom_id res chain seq x y z
N ARG A 1 47.17 12.77 -0.21
CA ARG A 1 46.20 11.65 -0.34
C ARG A 1 45.47 11.50 0.98
N THR A 2 44.31 12.12 1.12
CA THR A 2 43.48 12.12 2.34
C THR A 2 42.72 10.79 2.43
N LEU A 3 42.87 10.09 3.56
CA LEU A 3 42.16 8.84 3.86
C LEU A 3 40.67 9.15 4.05
N GLN A 4 39.84 8.89 3.05
CA GLN A 4 38.43 9.28 3.05
C GLN A 4 37.45 8.25 3.64
N ARG A 5 37.92 7.11 4.18
CA ARG A 5 37.06 6.14 4.87
C ARG A 5 37.83 5.42 5.98
N VAL A 6 37.85 6.02 7.18
CA VAL A 6 38.48 5.43 8.38
C VAL A 6 37.45 4.70 9.24
N PHE A 7 36.16 4.96 9.03
CA PHE A 7 35.08 4.37 9.82
C PHE A 7 33.85 4.13 8.93
N SER A 8 33.23 2.95 9.05
CA SER A 8 31.97 2.60 8.40
C SER A 8 31.04 1.97 9.44
N TYR A 9 29.77 2.33 9.38
CA TYR A 9 28.74 1.65 10.14
C TYR A 9 28.21 0.46 9.35
N ASP A 10 27.69 -0.55 10.06
CA ASP A 10 27.01 -1.66 9.41
C ASP A 10 25.77 -1.17 8.67
N ASN A 11 25.54 -1.73 7.49
CA ASN A 11 24.37 -1.39 6.69
C ASN A 11 23.10 -1.88 7.37
N PRO A 12 21.98 -1.14 7.26
CA PRO A 12 20.68 -1.60 7.72
C PRO A 12 20.28 -2.88 6.97
N PHE A 13 19.75 -3.87 7.68
CA PHE A 13 19.32 -5.13 7.09
C PHE A 13 17.89 -5.45 7.51
N VAL A 14 16.99 -5.58 6.54
CA VAL A 14 15.57 -5.89 6.81
C VAL A 14 15.36 -7.41 6.81
N THR A 15 14.94 -7.97 7.94
CA THR A 15 14.67 -9.41 8.09
C THR A 15 13.21 -9.77 7.86
N LYS A 16 12.26 -8.90 8.22
CA LYS A 16 10.82 -9.17 8.06
C LYS A 16 9.99 -7.89 8.05
N THR A 17 8.89 -7.94 7.32
CA THR A 17 7.84 -6.92 7.26
C THR A 17 6.50 -7.58 7.58
N ALA A 18 5.70 -6.93 8.41
CA ALA A 18 4.37 -7.42 8.77
C ALA A 18 3.39 -6.25 8.99
N PRO A 19 2.16 -6.32 8.47
CA PRO A 19 1.63 -7.37 7.60
C PRO A 19 2.27 -7.38 6.20
N SER A 20 2.33 -8.55 5.56
CA SER A 20 2.85 -8.69 4.18
C SER A 20 1.77 -8.45 3.13
N ASN A 21 0.51 -8.41 3.53
CA ASN A 21 -0.64 -8.10 2.68
C ASN A 21 -1.38 -6.92 3.28
N MET A 22 -1.55 -5.88 2.49
CA MET A 22 -2.20 -4.64 2.92
C MET A 22 -3.41 -4.30 2.07
N LEU A 23 -4.29 -3.46 2.61
CA LEU A 23 -5.41 -2.90 1.86
C LEU A 23 -4.93 -1.86 0.84
N HIS A 24 -5.50 -1.87 -0.37
CA HIS A 24 -5.21 -0.88 -1.43
C HIS A 24 -5.45 0.57 -1.00
N THR A 25 -6.33 0.78 -0.02
CA THR A 25 -6.64 2.09 0.57
C THR A 25 -5.46 2.73 1.27
N GLY A 26 -4.43 1.95 1.63
CA GLY A 26 -3.34 2.39 2.47
C GLY A 26 -3.80 2.72 3.90
N GLY A 27 -2.91 3.32 4.68
CA GLY A 27 -3.18 3.71 6.07
C GLY A 27 -2.89 2.64 7.11
N GLU A 28 -2.69 1.39 6.70
CA GLU A 28 -2.18 0.33 7.57
C GLU A 28 -0.72 0.58 7.95
N VAL A 29 -0.37 0.17 9.16
CA VAL A 29 0.98 0.31 9.71
C VAL A 29 1.73 -1.00 9.49
N VAL A 30 2.82 -0.91 8.74
CA VAL A 30 3.78 -1.99 8.52
C VAL A 30 4.89 -1.89 9.53
N THR A 31 5.06 -2.93 10.33
CA THR A 31 6.23 -3.12 11.18
C THR A 31 7.35 -3.74 10.35
N ILE A 32 8.45 -3.03 10.25
CA ILE A 32 9.68 -3.45 9.60
C ILE A 32 10.65 -3.85 10.71
N THR A 33 11.09 -5.10 10.67
CA THR A 33 12.06 -5.69 11.61
C THR A 33 13.34 -6.03 10.88
N GLY A 34 14.46 -5.87 11.57
CA GLY A 34 15.78 -5.96 10.98
C GLY A 34 16.91 -5.74 11.98
N PHE A 35 18.05 -5.31 11.45
CA PHE A 35 19.24 -4.98 12.21
C PHE A 35 19.83 -3.66 11.68
N ASN A 36 20.58 -2.98 12.54
CA ASN A 36 21.37 -1.80 12.19
C ASN A 36 20.54 -0.64 11.61
N PHE A 37 19.33 -0.40 12.13
CA PHE A 37 18.50 0.75 11.75
C PHE A 37 18.99 2.08 12.33
N GLY A 38 20.15 2.08 12.99
CA GLY A 38 20.74 3.26 13.62
C GLY A 38 20.17 3.52 15.02
N ALA A 39 20.85 4.38 15.78
CA ALA A 39 20.54 4.66 17.17
C ALA A 39 19.43 5.71 17.37
N SER A 40 19.07 6.46 16.33
CA SER A 40 17.98 7.45 16.37
C SER A 40 17.51 7.83 14.97
N ASP A 41 16.23 8.17 14.85
CA ASP A 41 15.65 8.67 13.60
C ASP A 41 15.98 10.16 13.39
N HIS A 42 17.05 10.43 12.64
CA HIS A 42 17.34 11.78 12.19
C HIS A 42 16.56 12.16 10.91
N ASN A 43 15.75 11.27 10.34
CA ASN A 43 15.05 11.54 9.09
C ASN A 43 13.72 10.76 8.95
N PRO A 44 12.55 11.42 9.09
CA PRO A 44 11.23 10.79 9.06
C PRO A 44 10.80 10.23 7.68
N ARG A 45 11.74 10.04 6.76
CA ARG A 45 11.57 9.41 5.44
C ARG A 45 12.53 8.22 5.25
N SER A 46 12.98 7.64 6.36
CA SER A 46 13.95 6.56 6.39
C SER A 46 13.38 5.27 5.80
N ALA A 47 12.09 4.95 5.97
CA ALA A 47 11.46 3.81 5.30
C ALA A 47 10.66 4.20 4.04
N ARG A 48 10.71 3.30 3.06
CA ARG A 48 9.89 3.29 1.86
C ARG A 48 9.34 1.89 1.64
N LEU A 49 8.15 1.85 1.08
CA LEU A 49 7.40 0.66 0.74
C LEU A 49 7.23 0.65 -0.77
N GLY A 50 8.02 -0.16 -1.46
CA GLY A 50 8.13 -0.14 -2.92
C GLY A 50 8.90 1.10 -3.39
N ASP A 51 8.36 1.71 -4.43
CA ASP A 51 8.77 3.04 -4.88
C ASP A 51 8.04 4.17 -4.15
N THR A 52 7.14 3.82 -3.23
CA THR A 52 6.30 4.75 -2.49
C THR A 52 6.89 5.04 -1.11
N SER A 53 6.98 6.31 -0.72
CA SER A 53 7.39 6.70 0.63
C SER A 53 6.28 6.42 1.64
N CYS A 54 6.65 6.01 2.85
CA CYS A 54 5.72 5.96 3.97
C CYS A 54 5.15 7.37 4.24
N THR A 55 3.87 7.44 4.63
CA THR A 55 3.27 8.72 5.08
C THR A 55 3.84 9.16 6.41
N ASP A 56 4.13 8.19 7.27
CA ASP A 56 4.72 8.40 8.57
C ASP A 56 5.65 7.23 8.86
N THR A 57 6.80 7.50 9.48
CA THR A 57 7.74 6.47 9.92
C THR A 57 8.09 6.72 11.36
N VAL A 58 7.87 5.71 12.21
CA VAL A 58 8.21 5.78 13.62
C VAL A 58 9.30 4.75 13.89
N TRP A 59 10.50 5.23 14.12
CA TRP A 59 11.58 4.40 14.63
C TRP A 59 11.26 3.97 16.07
N THR A 60 11.38 2.67 16.35
CA THR A 60 11.12 2.11 17.67
C THR A 60 12.42 1.65 18.34
N SER A 61 13.30 1.01 17.57
CA SER A 61 14.62 0.56 17.99
C SER A 61 15.54 0.38 16.78
N ASP A 62 16.82 0.12 17.04
CA ASP A 62 17.84 -0.28 16.07
C ASP A 62 17.48 -1.56 15.28
N THR A 63 16.47 -2.31 15.73
CA THR A 63 15.97 -3.53 15.10
C THR A 63 14.52 -3.43 14.61
N SER A 64 13.82 -2.34 14.88
CA SER A 64 12.38 -2.21 14.60
C SER A 64 11.97 -0.79 14.27
N MET A 65 11.21 -0.64 13.19
CA MET A 65 10.58 0.61 12.81
C MET A 65 9.17 0.33 12.28
N SER A 66 8.26 1.28 12.43
CA SER A 66 6.95 1.22 11.83
C SER A 66 6.83 2.24 10.71
N CYS A 67 6.08 1.88 9.68
CA CYS A 67 5.84 2.70 8.51
C CYS A 67 4.36 2.66 8.17
N LYS A 68 3.73 3.82 8.04
CA LYS A 68 2.36 3.93 7.58
C LYS A 68 2.31 3.92 6.05
N ALA A 69 1.75 2.84 5.50
CA ALA A 69 1.70 2.64 4.06
C ALA A 69 0.82 3.69 3.38
N GLN A 70 1.30 4.21 2.25
CA GLN A 70 0.46 4.98 1.35
C GLN A 70 -0.49 4.05 0.59
N PRO A 71 -1.61 4.59 0.06
CA PRO A 71 -2.41 3.84 -0.88
C PRO A 71 -1.58 3.44 -2.11
N GLY A 72 -1.77 2.23 -2.61
CA GLY A 72 -0.95 1.66 -3.67
C GLY A 72 -1.65 0.56 -4.46
N ASN A 73 -1.03 0.15 -5.57
CA ASN A 73 -1.57 -0.86 -6.49
C ASN A 73 -1.10 -2.28 -6.13
N SER A 74 -1.80 -3.30 -6.62
CA SER A 74 -1.76 -4.74 -6.25
C SER A 74 -0.44 -5.48 -6.52
N ASP A 75 0.66 -4.78 -6.78
CA ASP A 75 1.92 -5.42 -7.12
C ASP A 75 2.74 -5.80 -5.88
N LEU A 76 3.61 -6.80 -6.05
CA LEU A 76 4.66 -7.14 -5.08
C LEU A 76 5.66 -5.98 -5.02
N LEU A 77 5.74 -5.33 -3.87
CA LEU A 77 6.55 -4.15 -3.68
C LEU A 77 7.78 -4.42 -2.81
N ASN A 78 8.86 -3.72 -3.16
CA ASN A 78 10.14 -3.80 -2.48
C ASN A 78 10.18 -2.86 -1.28
N THR A 79 10.28 -3.35 -0.05
CA THR A 79 10.60 -2.48 1.09
C THR A 79 12.03 -1.99 0.98
N VAL A 80 12.20 -0.67 1.02
CA VAL A 80 13.50 0.00 1.01
C VAL A 80 13.66 0.77 2.30
N VAL A 81 14.64 0.38 3.11
CA VAL A 81 15.01 1.13 4.31
C VAL A 81 16.29 1.89 4.03
N SER A 82 16.25 3.19 4.27
CA SER A 82 17.31 4.18 4.09
C SER A 82 17.69 4.77 5.44
N VAL A 83 18.88 4.41 5.94
CA VAL A 83 19.43 4.97 7.19
C VAL A 83 20.74 5.67 6.85
N ALA A 84 20.84 6.96 7.21
CA ALA A 84 22.07 7.74 7.04
C ALA A 84 22.74 7.60 5.65
N LEU A 85 21.95 7.71 4.57
CA LEU A 85 22.36 7.61 3.15
C LEU A 85 22.68 6.19 2.63
N VAL A 86 22.52 5.15 3.45
CA VAL A 86 22.67 3.74 3.03
C VAL A 86 21.29 3.11 2.85
N GLN A 87 21.07 2.45 1.71
CA GLN A 87 19.79 1.81 1.37
C GLN A 87 19.91 0.29 1.31
N HIS A 88 18.92 -0.42 1.85
CA HIS A 88 18.73 -1.85 1.66
C HIS A 88 17.35 -2.13 1.06
N ARG A 89 17.28 -2.99 0.03
CA ARG A 89 16.03 -3.35 -0.66
C ARG A 89 15.70 -4.82 -0.45
N ARG A 90 14.44 -5.13 -0.15
CA ARG A 90 13.92 -6.50 -0.06
C ARG A 90 12.46 -6.57 -0.50
N LEU A 91 12.08 -7.59 -1.28
CA LEU A 91 10.67 -7.90 -1.57
C LEU A 91 9.97 -8.29 -0.27
N ALA A 92 8.88 -7.59 0.08
CA ALA A 92 8.40 -7.63 1.46
C ALA A 92 6.88 -7.57 1.63
N PHE A 93 6.13 -7.07 0.66
CA PHE A 93 4.67 -6.98 0.79
C PHE A 93 3.94 -6.83 -0.55
N SER A 94 2.64 -7.07 -0.53
CA SER A 94 1.68 -6.90 -1.63
C SER A 94 0.41 -6.21 -1.13
N TYR A 95 -0.36 -5.63 -2.05
CA TYR A 95 -1.70 -5.13 -1.75
C TYR A 95 -2.79 -6.13 -2.18
N ASN A 96 -3.88 -6.19 -1.42
CA ASN A 96 -5.01 -7.11 -1.66
C ASN A 96 -5.83 -6.70 -2.88
N ASN A 97 -5.97 -7.59 -3.86
CA ASN A 97 -6.83 -7.34 -5.02
C ASN A 97 -8.26 -6.91 -4.61
N PRO A 98 -8.88 -5.97 -5.35
CA PRO A 98 -10.26 -5.57 -5.11
C PRO A 98 -11.21 -6.75 -5.24
N THR A 99 -12.08 -6.94 -4.25
CA THR A 99 -13.06 -8.03 -4.21
C THR A 99 -14.47 -7.46 -4.10
N VAL A 100 -15.40 -7.99 -4.89
CA VAL A 100 -16.82 -7.63 -4.80
C VAL A 100 -17.54 -8.72 -4.01
N HIS A 101 -18.29 -8.34 -2.98
CA HIS A 101 -19.05 -9.26 -2.13
C HIS A 101 -20.51 -9.37 -2.55
N SER A 102 -21.14 -8.22 -2.87
CA SER A 102 -22.57 -8.18 -3.17
C SER A 102 -22.91 -7.02 -4.09
N LEU A 103 -24.08 -7.13 -4.70
CA LEU A 103 -24.67 -6.15 -5.60
C LEU A 103 -26.09 -5.87 -5.14
N SER A 104 -26.45 -4.59 -5.06
CA SER A 104 -27.76 -4.14 -4.60
C SER A 104 -28.26 -2.99 -5.48
N PRO A 105 -29.45 -3.10 -6.10
CA PRO A 105 -30.36 -4.24 -6.06
C PRO A 105 -29.86 -5.40 -6.94
N SER A 106 -30.18 -6.64 -6.56
CA SER A 106 -29.82 -7.84 -7.35
C SER A 106 -30.73 -8.11 -8.55
N ASN A 107 -31.82 -7.34 -8.66
CA ASN A 107 -32.75 -7.38 -9.79
C ASN A 107 -33.19 -5.96 -10.12
N GLY A 108 -33.35 -5.68 -11.41
CA GLY A 108 -34.00 -4.45 -11.84
C GLY A 108 -34.49 -4.55 -13.27
N PRO A 109 -35.21 -3.51 -13.72
CA PRO A 109 -35.88 -3.54 -15.01
C PRO A 109 -34.87 -3.53 -16.15
N ALA A 110 -35.15 -4.29 -17.22
CA ALA A 110 -34.33 -4.37 -18.43
C ALA A 110 -34.22 -3.02 -19.19
N SER A 111 -34.94 -1.99 -18.75
CA SER A 111 -34.87 -0.63 -19.27
C SER A 111 -33.58 0.12 -18.91
N GLY A 112 -32.69 -0.47 -18.10
CA GLY A 112 -31.31 0.01 -17.94
C GLY A 112 -31.13 1.26 -17.07
N ASN A 113 -32.20 1.78 -16.46
CA ASN A 113 -32.14 2.99 -15.63
C ASN A 113 -31.92 2.71 -14.12
N LEU A 114 -31.43 1.52 -13.77
CA LEU A 114 -31.21 1.14 -12.37
C LEU A 114 -29.79 1.50 -11.92
N VAL A 115 -29.67 2.18 -10.78
CA VAL A 115 -28.38 2.35 -10.12
C VAL A 115 -28.06 1.08 -9.32
N ILE A 116 -27.00 0.39 -9.70
CA ILE A 116 -26.50 -0.79 -9.01
C ILE A 116 -25.33 -0.38 -8.12
N THR A 117 -25.45 -0.67 -6.83
CA THR A 117 -24.39 -0.47 -5.85
C THR A 117 -23.66 -1.78 -5.64
N LEU A 118 -22.37 -1.79 -5.96
CA LEU A 118 -21.46 -2.90 -5.69
C LEU A 118 -20.79 -2.65 -4.35
N ASN A 119 -20.98 -3.59 -3.43
CA ASN A 119 -20.29 -3.59 -2.14
C ASN A 119 -19.16 -4.60 -2.17
N GLY A 120 -17.99 -4.20 -1.71
CA GLY A 120 -16.78 -5.00 -1.74
C GLY A 120 -15.73 -4.46 -0.79
N GLU A 121 -14.48 -4.82 -1.05
CA GLU A 121 -13.32 -4.38 -0.29
C GLU A 121 -12.14 -4.10 -1.22
N SER A 122 -11.23 -3.25 -0.76
CA SER A 122 -9.99 -2.89 -1.45
C SER A 122 -10.19 -2.21 -2.83
N PHE A 123 -11.24 -1.41 -3.01
CA PHE A 123 -11.45 -0.59 -4.23
C PHE A 123 -10.55 0.65 -4.33
N GLY A 124 -9.49 0.72 -3.53
CA GLY A 124 -8.56 1.85 -3.51
C GLY A 124 -9.12 3.11 -2.82
N PRO A 125 -8.25 4.11 -2.59
CA PRO A 125 -8.60 5.36 -1.90
C PRO A 125 -9.41 6.32 -2.79
N PHE A 126 -9.25 6.19 -4.11
CA PHE A 126 -9.84 7.03 -5.14
C PHE A 126 -9.53 6.43 -6.51
N GLU A 127 -10.55 6.30 -7.36
CA GLU A 127 -10.41 5.82 -8.73
C GLU A 127 -11.16 6.79 -9.66
N LEU A 128 -10.46 7.36 -10.64
CA LEU A 128 -11.07 8.29 -11.62
C LEU A 128 -11.86 7.56 -12.71
N THR A 129 -11.48 6.33 -13.00
CA THR A 129 -12.05 5.53 -14.10
C THR A 129 -12.32 4.10 -13.67
N PRO A 130 -13.12 3.86 -12.60
CA PRO A 130 -13.48 2.50 -12.20
C PRO A 130 -14.16 1.78 -13.36
N GLN A 131 -13.81 0.54 -13.67
CA GLN A 131 -14.53 -0.24 -14.69
C GLN A 131 -15.23 -1.41 -14.02
N VAL A 132 -16.55 -1.45 -14.15
CA VAL A 132 -17.39 -2.53 -13.61
C VAL A 132 -18.03 -3.26 -14.77
N ARG A 133 -17.99 -4.60 -14.73
CA ARG A 133 -18.70 -5.47 -15.67
C ARG A 133 -19.72 -6.30 -14.90
N ILE A 134 -20.97 -6.28 -15.34
CA ILE A 134 -22.07 -7.03 -14.74
C ILE A 134 -22.55 -8.05 -15.79
N GLY A 135 -22.44 -9.34 -15.48
CA GLY A 135 -22.84 -10.41 -16.41
C GLY A 135 -22.11 -10.34 -17.77
N GLY A 136 -20.89 -9.82 -17.82
CA GLY A 136 -20.10 -9.63 -19.05
C GLY A 136 -20.31 -8.30 -19.78
N THR A 137 -21.33 -7.52 -19.41
CA THR A 137 -21.61 -6.20 -20.00
C THR A 137 -20.89 -5.10 -19.22
N LEU A 138 -20.22 -4.18 -19.93
CA LEU A 138 -19.57 -3.02 -19.32
C LEU A 138 -20.63 -2.04 -18.81
N CYS A 139 -20.47 -1.58 -17.57
CA CYS A 139 -21.29 -0.52 -17.03
C CYS A 139 -21.00 0.81 -17.75
N PRO A 140 -22.03 1.52 -18.29
CA PRO A 140 -21.83 2.77 -19.02
C PRO A 140 -21.24 3.89 -18.16
N LYS A 141 -21.70 3.99 -16.91
CA LYS A 141 -21.23 4.98 -15.96
C LYS A 141 -20.99 4.37 -14.60
N THR A 142 -19.73 4.29 -14.24
CA THR A 142 -19.25 3.84 -12.94
C THR A 142 -18.79 5.03 -12.12
N THR A 143 -19.23 5.07 -10.87
CA THR A 143 -18.86 6.12 -9.92
C THR A 143 -18.30 5.46 -8.67
N TRP A 144 -17.03 5.70 -8.40
CA TRP A 144 -16.40 5.33 -7.14
C TRP A 144 -17.09 6.11 -6.01
N VAL A 145 -17.52 5.42 -4.96
CA VAL A 145 -18.17 6.03 -3.79
C VAL A 145 -17.24 5.94 -2.58
N SER A 146 -16.68 4.76 -2.35
CA SER A 146 -15.69 4.50 -1.29
C SER A 146 -14.85 3.28 -1.62
N ASP A 147 -13.85 3.00 -0.78
CA ASP A 147 -13.03 1.79 -0.81
C ASP A 147 -13.81 0.48 -0.70
N LYS A 148 -15.07 0.56 -0.28
CA LYS A 148 -16.00 -0.56 -0.14
C LYS A 148 -17.21 -0.47 -1.05
N GLN A 149 -17.34 0.61 -1.82
CA GLN A 149 -18.53 0.85 -2.60
C GLN A 149 -18.25 1.52 -3.94
N VAL A 150 -18.78 0.92 -5.01
CA VAL A 150 -18.81 1.51 -6.36
C VAL A 150 -20.23 1.45 -6.87
N THR A 151 -20.69 2.51 -7.51
CA THR A 151 -22.01 2.57 -8.13
C THR A 151 -21.89 2.47 -9.64
N CYS A 152 -22.87 1.83 -10.27
CA CYS A 152 -22.96 1.60 -11.69
C CYS A 152 -24.34 2.07 -12.19
N LYS A 153 -24.37 2.81 -13.29
CA LYS A 153 -25.57 3.28 -13.99
C LYS A 153 -25.40 3.15 -15.50
#